data_AF-A0A1A2RWQ9-F1
#
_entry.id   AF-A0A1A2RWQ9-F1
#
_cell.length_a   1.000
_cell.length_b   1.000
_cell.length_c   1.000
_cell.angle_alpha   90.00
_cell.angle_beta   90.00
_cell.angle_gamma   90.00
#
_symmetry.space_group_name_H-M   'P 1'
#
loop_
_entity.id
_entity.type
_entity.pdbx_description
1 polymer ?
#
loop_
_entity_poly.entity_id
_entity_poly.type
_entity_poly.pdbx_seq_one_letter_code
_entity_poly.pdbx_strand_id
1 'polypeptide(L)' 'MFVAPVTVGDGAYTGAGTVVRNDVPPGTLAVSAGPQRNIEGWVHRKRPGSAAAQAAEAAEKAAGQGPAEGSTPKAE' A
#
# COMPACT_ATOMS: atom_id res chain seq x y z
N MET A 1 2.81 9.11 -15.30
CA MET A 1 3.04 10.48 -15.78
C MET A 1 4.22 10.45 -16.74
N PHE A 2 4.14 11.13 -17.88
CA PHE A 2 5.21 11.21 -18.87
C PHE A 2 5.73 12.63 -18.95
N VAL A 3 7.06 12.80 -18.91
CA VAL A 3 7.70 14.10 -19.11
C VAL A 3 8.27 14.11 -20.52
N ALA A 4 7.64 14.85 -21.43
CA ALA A 4 8.08 14.88 -22.82
C ALA A 4 9.42 15.64 -22.99
N PRO A 5 10.22 15.30 -24.02
CA PRO A 5 10.03 14.15 -24.91
C PRO A 5 10.52 12.82 -24.28
N VAL A 6 9.77 11.74 -24.51
CA VAL A 6 10.16 10.34 -24.22
C VAL A 6 9.49 9.40 -25.22
N THR A 7 10.15 8.28 -25.53
CA THR A 7 9.63 7.18 -26.35
C THR A 7 9.26 6.00 -25.46
N VAL A 8 8.08 5.40 -25.70
CA VAL A 8 7.64 4.17 -25.03
C VAL A 8 7.48 3.10 -26.08
N GLY A 9 8.27 2.03 -25.96
CA GLY A 9 8.25 0.92 -26.88
C GLY A 9 7.00 0.05 -26.74
N ASP A 10 6.68 -0.69 -27.80
CA ASP A 10 5.51 -1.57 -27.83
C ASP A 10 5.54 -2.62 -26.71
N GLY A 11 4.39 -2.88 -26.12
CA GLY A 11 4.24 -3.84 -25.03
C GLY A 11 4.92 -3.43 -23.70
N ALA A 12 5.42 -2.20 -23.58
CA ALA A 12 5.92 -1.70 -22.31
C ALA A 12 4.80 -1.41 -21.31
N TYR A 13 5.10 -1.54 -20.01
CA TYR A 13 4.20 -1.23 -18.91
C TYR A 13 4.82 -0.20 -17.97
N THR A 14 3.96 0.50 -17.23
CA THR A 14 4.40 1.39 -16.14
C THR A 14 3.75 0.97 -14.83
N GLY A 15 4.54 0.88 -13.76
CA GLY A 15 3.99 0.67 -12.42
C GLY A 15 3.19 1.88 -11.93
N ALA A 16 2.30 1.66 -10.96
CA ALA A 16 1.54 2.74 -10.33
C ALA A 16 2.47 3.81 -9.73
N GLY A 17 2.13 5.08 -9.95
CA GLY A 17 2.95 6.21 -9.47
C GLY A 17 4.27 6.43 -10.22
N THR A 18 4.48 5.77 -11.37
CA THR A 18 5.71 5.95 -12.16
C THR A 18 5.73 7.31 -12.88
N VAL A 19 6.88 8.00 -12.77
CA VAL A 19 7.20 9.21 -13.53
C VAL A 19 8.29 8.86 -14.55
N VAL A 20 7.90 8.73 -15.81
CA VAL A 20 8.81 8.34 -16.90
C VAL A 20 9.53 9.59 -17.42
N ARG A 21 10.86 9.60 -17.29
CA ARG A 21 11.76 10.70 -17.70
C ARG A 21 12.81 10.29 -18.74
N ASN A 22 12.91 9.00 -19.03
CA ASN A 22 13.82 8.42 -20.01
C ASN A 22 13.01 7.46 -20.89
N ASP A 23 13.54 7.14 -22.06
CA ASP A 23 12.93 6.17 -22.97
C ASP A 23 12.76 4.81 -22.29
N VAL A 24 11.65 4.16 -22.63
CA VAL A 24 11.26 2.85 -22.10
C VAL A 24 11.29 1.85 -23.26
N PRO A 25 12.24 0.88 -23.27
CA PRO A 25 12.33 -0.08 -24.35
C PRO A 25 11.08 -0.98 -24.47
N PRO A 26 10.82 -1.58 -25.65
CA PRO A 26 9.71 -2.52 -25.84
C PRO A 26 9.71 -3.66 -24.81
N GLY A 27 8.53 -4.06 -24.34
CA GLY A 27 8.35 -5.17 -23.39
C GLY A 27 8.87 -4.93 -21.97
N THR A 28 9.35 -3.74 -21.64
CA THR A 28 9.90 -3.45 -20.30
C THR A 28 8.84 -2.91 -19.33
N LEU A 29 9.07 -3.15 -18.04
CA LEU A 29 8.30 -2.52 -16.95
C LEU A 29 9.11 -1.35 -16.38
N ALA A 30 8.62 -0.12 -16.59
CA ALA A 30 9.17 1.07 -15.96
C ALA A 30 8.57 1.28 -14.56
N VAL A 31 9.42 1.35 -13.53
CA VAL A 31 9.05 1.68 -12.15
C VAL A 31 10.00 2.72 -11.57
N SER A 32 9.44 3.72 -10.88
CA SER A 32 10.24 4.72 -10.14
C SER A 32 9.83 4.86 -8.68
N ALA A 33 8.71 4.25 -8.28
CA ALA A 33 8.29 4.24 -6.88
C ALA A 33 9.22 3.33 -6.06
N GLY A 34 9.65 3.81 -4.90
CA GLY A 34 10.38 2.98 -3.94
C GLY A 34 9.48 1.91 -3.32
N PRO A 35 10.05 0.91 -2.64
CA PRO A 35 9.27 -0.08 -1.92
C PRO A 35 8.41 0.58 -0.84
N GLN A 36 7.22 0.04 -0.60
CA GLN A 36 6.37 0.48 0.49
C GLN A 36 7.10 0.28 1.83
N ARG A 37 6.94 1.25 2.73
CA ARG A 37 7.37 1.17 4.11
C ARG A 37 6.20 1.48 5.02
N ASN A 38 5.94 0.58 5.96
CA ASN A 38 5.01 0.81 7.04
C ASN A 38 5.79 1.39 8.23
N ILE A 39 5.20 2.36 8.92
CA ILE A 39 5.74 2.92 10.16
C ILE A 39 4.64 2.76 11.21
N GLU A 40 4.76 1.72 12.03
CA GLU A 40 3.77 1.37 13.04
C GLU A 40 3.62 2.50 14.07
N GLY A 41 2.38 2.71 14.54
CA GLY A 41 2.06 3.73 15.53
C GLY A 41 2.31 5.19 15.10
N TRP A 42 2.58 5.45 13.81
CA TRP A 42 2.92 6.80 13.33
C TRP A 42 1.86 7.84 13.68
N VAL A 43 0.57 7.50 13.56
CA VAL A 43 -0.54 8.44 13.82
C VAL A 43 -0.62 8.82 15.29
N HIS A 44 -0.50 7.88 16.22
CA HIS A 44 -0.48 8.18 17.65
C HIS A 44 0.72 9.07 18.01
N ARG A 45 1.89 8.80 17.40
CA ARG A 45 3.11 9.56 17.68
C ARG A 45 3.13 10.96 17.05
N LYS A 46 2.62 11.13 15.84
CA LYS A 46 2.74 12.38 15.07
C LYS A 46 1.47 13.23 15.08
N ARG A 47 0.32 12.64 15.39
CA ARG A 47 -1.00 13.29 15.40
C ARG A 47 -1.85 12.84 16.60
N PRO A 48 -1.34 13.00 17.84
CA PRO A 48 -2.07 12.58 19.04
C PRO A 48 -3.40 13.32 19.16
N GLY A 49 -4.45 12.61 19.62
CA GLY A 49 -5.78 13.17 19.84
C GLY A 49 -6.59 13.50 18.58
N SER A 50 -6.05 13.27 17.39
CA SER A 50 -6.79 13.45 16.13
C SER A 50 -7.87 12.37 15.95
N ALA A 51 -8.88 12.66 15.11
CA ALA A 51 -9.90 11.67 14.73
C ALA A 51 -9.26 10.39 14.14
N ALA A 52 -8.15 10.53 13.41
CA ALA A 52 -7.40 9.39 12.87
C ALA A 52 -6.73 8.55 13.98
N ALA A 53 -6.19 9.18 15.04
CA ALA A 53 -5.61 8.46 16.17
C ALA A 53 -6.70 7.71 16.96
N GLN A 54 -7.84 8.35 17.22
CA GLN A 54 -8.98 7.71 17.89
C GLN A 54 -9.54 6.54 17.08
N ALA A 55 -9.64 6.68 15.76
CA ALA A 55 -10.07 5.61 14.86
C ALA A 55 -9.10 4.42 14.87
N ALA A 56 -7.79 4.67 14.87
CA ALA A 56 -6.78 3.63 14.97
C ALA A 56 -6.86 2.88 16.31
N GLU A 57 -6.96 3.61 17.44
CA GLU A 57 -7.16 3.02 18.77
C GLU A 57 -8.43 2.17 18.86
N ALA A 58 -9.54 2.64 18.27
CA ALA A 58 -10.79 1.89 18.23
C ALA A 58 -10.64 0.59 17.40
N ALA A 59 -9.97 0.65 16.26
CA ALA A 59 -9.70 -0.52 15.42
C ALA A 59 -8.79 -1.54 16.11
N GLU A 60 -7.74 -1.08 16.82
CA GLU A 60 -6.86 -1.95 17.60
C GLU A 60 -7.61 -2.65 18.74
N LYS A 61 -8.48 -1.92 19.46
CA LYS A 61 -9.33 -2.50 20.51
C LYS A 61 -10.30 -3.54 19.95
N ALA A 62 -10.90 -3.27 18.79
CA ALA A 62 -11.80 -4.21 18.11
C ALA A 62 -11.07 -5.46 17.61
N ALA A 63 -9.86 -5.31 17.06
CA ALA A 63 -9.04 -6.43 16.60
C ALA A 63 -8.57 -7.32 17.77
N GLY A 64 -8.33 -6.74 18.95
CA GLY A 64 -8.03 -7.47 20.18
C GLY A 64 -9.22 -8.19 20.81
N GLN A 65 -10.44 -7.97 20.31
CA GLN A 65 -11.70 -8.55 20.80
C GLN A 65 -12.30 -9.57 19.82
N GLY A 66 -11.44 -10.30 19.09
CA GLY A 66 -11.86 -11.38 18.18
C GLY A 66 -12.76 -12.44 18.86
N PRO A 67 -13.65 -13.09 18.09
CA PRO A 67 -14.75 -13.88 18.65
C PRO A 67 -14.21 -15.09 19.42
N ALA A 68 -14.76 -15.31 20.63
CA ALA A 68 -14.52 -16.52 21.41
C ALA A 68 -14.73 -17.76 20.51
N GLU A 69 -13.73 -18.65 20.51
CA GLU A 69 -13.70 -19.91 19.79
C GLU A 69 -15.04 -20.66 19.87
N GLY A 70 -15.78 -20.70 18.76
CA GLY A 70 -16.93 -21.57 18.56
C GLY A 70 -16.48 -22.84 17.84
N SER A 71 -16.33 -23.91 18.61
CA SER A 71 -16.02 -25.27 18.14
C SER A 71 -16.83 -25.67 16.91
N THR A 72 -16.15 -25.95 15.80
CA THR A 72 -16.73 -26.81 14.76
C THR A 72 -16.21 -28.23 15.00
N PRO A 73 -17.06 -29.21 15.36
CA PRO A 73 -16.62 -30.59 15.42
C PRO A 73 -16.33 -31.06 13.98
N LYS A 74 -15.13 -31.62 13.80
CA LYS A 74 -14.68 -32.25 12.55
C LYS A 74 -15.53 -33.51 12.34
N ALA A 75 -16.40 -33.51 11.32
CA ALA A 75 -17.05 -34.72 10.85
C ALA A 75 -16.11 -35.47 9.88
N GLU A 76 -16.07 -36.78 10.05
CA GLU A 76 -15.38 -37.80 9.23
C GLU A 76 -15.66 -37.70 7.73
#